data_AF-A0A265Q3H6-F1
#
_entry.id   AF-A0A265Q3H6-F1
#
_cell.length_a   1.000
_cell.length_b   1.000
_cell.length_c   1.000
_cell.angle_alpha   90.00
_cell.angle_beta   90.00
_cell.angle_gamma   90.00
#
_symmetry.space_group_name_H-M   'P 1'
#
loop_
_entity.id
_entity.type
_entity.pdbx_description
1 polymer ?
#
loop_
_entity_poly.entity_id
_entity_poly.type
_entity_poly.pdbx_seq_one_letter_code
_entity_poly.pdbx_strand_id
1 'polypeptide(L)'
;MGKAIDEDTVHRPELLCQMVGKNFIIDEEVIVKLVLDKNGLFKNASRDKILLLNKANDEIKICKAKRIRRILKDKHFNNVAIADIKEKKFY
;
A
#
# COMPACT_ATOMS: atom_id res chain seq x y z
N MET A 1 -5.13 -5.78 4.81
CA MET A 1 -5.62 -4.74 5.74
C MET A 1 -6.28 -5.40 6.92
N GLY A 2 -6.12 -4.83 8.12
CA GLY A 2 -6.61 -5.43 9.37
C GLY A 2 -5.75 -6.58 9.89
N LYS A 3 -4.56 -6.77 9.32
CA LYS A 3 -3.60 -7.79 9.78
C LYS A 3 -2.54 -7.15 10.66
N ALA A 4 -2.00 -7.92 11.60
CA ALA A 4 -0.91 -7.48 12.43
C ALA A 4 0.38 -7.26 11.62
N ILE A 5 1.28 -6.42 12.12
CA ILE A 5 2.65 -6.29 11.61
C ILE A 5 3.51 -7.32 12.34
N ASP A 6 3.59 -8.51 11.78
CA ASP A 6 4.35 -9.66 12.28
C ASP A 6 5.11 -10.34 11.14
N GLU A 7 5.95 -11.32 11.49
CA GLU A 7 6.78 -12.07 10.53
C GLU A 7 5.94 -12.90 9.54
N ASP A 8 4.73 -13.30 9.94
CA ASP A 8 3.80 -14.07 9.10
C ASP A 8 3.11 -13.21 8.03
N THR A 9 2.93 -11.92 8.31
CA THR A 9 2.19 -10.99 7.46
C THR A 9 3.12 -10.11 6.62
N VAL A 10 4.23 -9.65 7.19
CA VAL A 10 5.12 -8.66 6.59
C VAL A 10 6.53 -9.23 6.52
N HIS A 11 7.13 -9.15 5.35
CA HIS A 11 8.56 -9.40 5.23
C HIS A 11 9.32 -8.25 5.90
N ARG A 12 10.07 -8.55 6.97
CA ARG A 12 10.81 -7.58 7.81
C ARG A 12 9.90 -6.60 8.57
N PRO A 13 9.07 -7.11 9.51
CA PRO A 13 8.11 -6.30 10.26
C PRO A 13 8.77 -5.18 11.07
N GLU A 14 10.02 -5.36 11.51
CA GLU A 14 10.78 -4.37 12.30
C GLU A 14 10.99 -3.06 11.54
N LEU A 15 11.23 -3.13 10.22
CA LEU A 15 11.38 -1.94 9.39
C LEU A 15 10.07 -1.18 9.25
N LEU A 16 8.97 -1.91 9.06
CA LEU A 16 7.66 -1.28 8.95
C LEU A 16 7.27 -0.61 10.27
N CYS A 17 7.48 -1.29 11.41
CA CYS A 17 7.24 -0.72 12.74
C CYS A 17 8.05 0.56 13.01
N GLN A 18 9.31 0.63 12.58
CA GLN A 18 10.10 1.86 12.70
C GLN A 18 9.50 3.03 11.91
N MET A 19 8.87 2.73 10.76
CA MET A 19 8.26 3.75 9.90
C MET A 19 6.88 4.22 10.37
N VAL A 20 6.03 3.29 10.83
CA VAL A 20 4.64 3.61 11.21
C VAL A 20 4.40 3.74 12.72
N GLY A 21 5.42 3.51 13.54
CA GLY A 21 5.37 3.59 15.00
C GLY A 21 4.67 2.38 15.63
N LYS A 22 4.08 2.56 16.82
CA LYS A 22 3.36 1.51 17.57
C LYS A 22 2.04 1.05 16.92
N ASN A 23 1.81 1.37 15.65
CA ASN A 23 0.57 0.97 14.97
C ASN A 23 0.75 -0.46 14.46
N PHE A 24 0.25 -1.44 15.22
CA PHE A 24 0.47 -2.87 14.95
C PHE A 24 -0.45 -3.44 13.88
N ILE A 25 -1.36 -2.66 13.29
CA ILE A 25 -2.34 -3.13 12.30
C ILE A 25 -2.12 -2.41 10.97
N ILE A 26 -2.04 -3.17 9.88
CA ILE A 26 -1.91 -2.63 8.53
C ILE A 26 -3.27 -2.10 8.06
N ASP A 27 -3.39 -0.79 7.95
CA ASP A 27 -4.54 -0.07 7.40
C ASP A 27 -4.16 0.78 6.17
N GLU A 28 -5.11 1.57 5.66
CA GLU A 28 -4.91 2.51 4.56
C GLU A 28 -3.77 3.51 4.84
N GLU A 29 -3.68 4.04 6.07
CA GLU A 29 -2.69 5.05 6.43
C GLU A 29 -1.27 4.49 6.45
N VAL A 30 -1.10 3.27 6.96
CA VAL A 30 0.17 2.54 6.93
C VAL A 30 0.67 2.40 5.50
N ILE A 31 -0.21 2.02 4.56
CA ILE A 31 0.15 1.89 3.14
C ILE A 31 0.53 3.26 2.54
N VAL A 32 -0.24 4.31 2.83
CA VAL A 32 0.06 5.67 2.35
C VAL A 32 1.42 6.16 2.87
N LYS A 33 1.71 5.97 4.17
CA LYS A 33 3.01 6.32 4.76
C LYS A 33 4.13 5.55 4.08
N LEU A 34 3.98 4.24 3.92
CA LEU A 34 4.97 3.38 3.28
C LEU A 34 5.29 3.81 1.84
N VAL A 35 4.27 4.25 1.08
CA VAL A 35 4.43 4.70 -0.31
C VAL A 35 5.18 6.04 -0.41
N LEU A 36 4.90 6.97 0.51
CA LEU A 36 5.41 8.34 0.44
C LEU A 36 6.75 8.53 1.17
N ASP A 37 7.10 7.63 2.08
CA ASP A 37 8.35 7.71 2.82
C ASP A 37 9.57 7.51 1.90
N LYS A 38 10.61 8.32 2.10
CA LYS A 38 11.87 8.26 1.34
C LYS A 38 12.60 6.92 1.47
N ASN A 39 12.43 6.25 2.61
CA ASN A 39 13.00 4.94 2.94
C ASN A 39 11.96 3.82 2.79
N GLY A 40 10.76 4.14 2.29
CA GLY A 40 9.66 3.20 2.15
C GLY A 40 9.70 2.38 0.86
N LEU A 41 8.51 2.08 0.31
CA LEU A 41 8.34 1.12 -0.79
C LEU A 41 9.19 1.45 -2.01
N PHE A 42 9.34 2.74 -2.31
CA PHE A 42 10.10 3.22 -3.46
C PHE A 42 11.50 3.72 -3.11
N LYS A 43 12.07 3.24 -1.99
CA LYS A 43 13.48 3.42 -1.66
C LYS A 43 14.35 3.07 -2.87
N ASN A 44 15.28 3.95 -3.23
CA ASN A 44 16.23 3.78 -4.34
C ASN A 44 15.60 3.64 -5.74
N ALA A 45 14.30 3.91 -5.91
CA ALA A 45 13.71 3.96 -7.24
C ALA A 45 14.29 5.15 -8.01
N SER A 46 14.98 4.87 -9.12
CA SER A 46 15.57 5.88 -10.02
C SER A 46 14.66 6.24 -11.20
N ARG A 47 13.51 5.58 -11.32
CA ARG A 47 12.52 5.74 -12.39
C ARG A 47 11.15 6.04 -11.81
N ASP A 48 10.16 6.15 -12.69
CA ASP A 48 8.77 6.36 -12.34
C ASP A 48 8.27 5.34 -11.32
N LYS A 49 7.70 5.86 -10.24
CA LYS A 49 7.10 5.08 -9.16
C LYS A 49 5.68 4.72 -9.57
N ILE A 50 5.39 3.43 -9.69
CA ILE A 50 4.03 2.92 -9.96
C ILE A 50 3.63 1.99 -8.83
N LEU A 51 2.52 2.29 -8.18
CA LEU A 51 1.93 1.44 -7.15
C LEU A 51 0.85 0.55 -7.75
N LEU A 52 0.97 -0.76 -7.57
CA LEU A 52 -0.05 -1.72 -7.95
C LEU A 52 -0.73 -2.30 -6.70
N LEU A 53 -1.96 -1.86 -6.44
CA LEU A 53 -2.83 -2.40 -5.40
C LEU A 53 -3.54 -3.65 -5.95
N ASN A 54 -2.84 -4.79 -5.86
CA ASN A 54 -3.30 -6.08 -6.36
C ASN A 54 -4.25 -6.80 -5.38
N LYS A 55 -4.89 -7.88 -5.86
CA LYS A 55 -5.84 -8.74 -5.14
C LYS A 55 -7.14 -8.02 -4.78
N ALA A 56 -7.57 -7.07 -5.60
CA ALA A 56 -8.85 -6.39 -5.47
C ALA A 56 -10.00 -7.27 -6.00
N ASN A 57 -10.18 -8.44 -5.39
CA ASN A 57 -11.10 -9.49 -5.84
C ASN A 57 -12.48 -9.46 -5.15
N ASP A 58 -12.73 -8.45 -4.32
CA ASP A 58 -14.02 -8.19 -3.68
C ASP A 58 -14.25 -6.67 -3.49
N GLU A 59 -15.51 -6.28 -3.31
CA GLU A 59 -15.92 -4.87 -3.21
C GLU A 59 -15.27 -4.14 -2.04
N ILE A 60 -15.07 -4.81 -0.90
CA ILE A 60 -14.45 -4.21 0.28
C ILE A 60 -13.00 -3.86 -0.05
N LYS A 61 -12.25 -4.78 -0.65
CA LYS A 61 -10.86 -4.53 -1.07
C LYS A 61 -10.78 -3.44 -2.14
N ILE A 62 -11.69 -3.44 -3.11
CA ILE A 62 -11.75 -2.39 -4.14
C ILE A 62 -12.00 -1.02 -3.49
N CYS A 63 -12.95 -0.91 -2.56
CA CYS A 63 -13.24 0.32 -1.82
C CYS A 63 -12.04 0.82 -1.02
N LYS A 64 -11.35 -0.06 -0.29
CA LYS A 64 -10.12 0.28 0.45
C LYS A 64 -8.99 0.73 -0.48
N ALA A 65 -8.79 0.05 -1.60
CA ALA A 65 -7.80 0.44 -2.60
C ALA A 65 -8.12 1.80 -3.23
N LYS A 66 -9.39 2.08 -3.53
CA LYS A 66 -9.85 3.39 -4.02
C LYS A 66 -9.62 4.50 -2.99
N ARG A 67 -9.79 4.22 -1.70
CA ARG A 67 -9.44 5.17 -0.62
C ARG A 67 -7.95 5.47 -0.60
N ILE A 68 -7.08 4.45 -0.63
CA ILE A 68 -5.62 4.66 -0.73
C ILE A 68 -5.29 5.51 -1.96
N ARG A 69 -5.80 5.16 -3.14
CA ARG A 69 -5.56 5.89 -4.38
C ARG A 69 -5.96 7.36 -4.27
N ARG A 70 -7.10 7.66 -3.63
CA ARG A 70 -7.55 9.03 -3.38
C ARG A 70 -6.58 9.79 -2.48
N ILE A 71 -6.19 9.23 -1.34
CA ILE A 71 -5.27 9.87 -0.39
C ILE A 71 -3.90 10.13 -1.05
N LEU A 72 -3.41 9.17 -1.83
CA LEU A 72 -2.16 9.32 -2.57
C LEU A 72 -2.25 10.41 -3.64
N LYS A 73 -3.37 10.49 -4.37
CA LYS A 73 -3.64 11.53 -5.36
C LYS A 73 -3.63 12.92 -4.73
N ASP A 74 -4.29 13.09 -3.57
CA ASP A 74 -4.31 14.35 -2.81
C ASP A 74 -2.91 14.77 -2.34
N LYS A 75 -1.95 13.82 -2.30
CA LYS A 75 -0.54 14.03 -1.98
C LYS A 75 0.37 14.00 -3.23
N HIS A 76 -0.20 14.23 -4.41
CA HIS A 76 0.48 14.29 -5.71
C HIS A 76 1.14 12.98 -6.19
N PHE A 77 0.76 11.83 -5.65
CA PHE A 77 1.17 10.51 -6.16
C PHE A 77 0.04 9.93 -7.04
N ASN A 78 0.19 10.05 -8.36
CA ASN A 78 -0.89 9.74 -9.32
C ASN A 78 -0.82 8.32 -9.91
N ASN A 79 0.36 7.70 -9.92
CA ASN A 79 0.62 6.44 -10.61
C ASN A 79 0.19 5.23 -9.77
N VAL A 80 -1.12 5.07 -9.57
CA VAL A 80 -1.71 3.99 -8.76
C VAL A 80 -2.70 3.17 -9.60
N ALA A 81 -2.41 1.90 -9.82
CA ALA A 81 -3.31 0.94 -10.45
C ALA A 81 -3.96 0.03 -9.38
N ILE A 82 -5.25 -0.25 -9.54
CA ILE A 82 -5.98 -1.20 -8.70
C ILE A 82 -6.35 -2.39 -9.58
N ALA A 83 -6.00 -3.61 -9.15
CA ALA A 83 -6.18 -4.77 -10.01
C ALA A 83 -6.55 -6.04 -9.24
N ASP A 84 -7.25 -6.92 -9.96
CA ASP A 84 -7.21 -8.36 -9.73
C ASP A 84 -6.49 -9.00 -10.92
N ILE A 85 -5.20 -9.26 -10.75
CA ILE A 85 -4.37 -9.81 -11.83
C ILE A 85 -4.77 -11.24 -12.19
N LYS A 86 -5.31 -12.02 -11.25
CA LYS A 86 -5.75 -13.40 -11.54
C LYS A 86 -6.92 -13.39 -12.52
N GLU A 87 -7.88 -12.50 -12.27
CA GLU A 87 -9.06 -12.32 -13.12
C GLU A 87 -8.84 -11.35 -14.28
N LYS A 88 -7.63 -10.79 -14.42
CA LYS A 88 -7.25 -9.78 -15.43
C LYS A 88 -8.16 -8.53 -15.41
N LYS A 89 -8.60 -8.10 -14.22
CA LYS A 89 -9.47 -6.93 -14.02
C LYS A 89 -8.69 -5.74 -13.45
N PHE A 90 -9.05 -4.53 -13.90
CA PHE A 90 -8.50 -3.25 -13.44
C PHE A 90 -9.64 -2.30 -13.03
N TYR A 91 -9.43 -1.47 -12.01
CA TYR A 91 -10.45 -0.63 -11.36
C TYR A 91 -10.00 0.82 -11.08
#